data_AF-A0A931S568-F1
#
_entry.id   AF-A0A931S568-F1
#
_cell.length_a   1.000
_cell.length_b   1.000
_cell.length_c   1.000
_cell.angle_alpha   90.00
_cell.angle_beta   90.00
_cell.angle_gamma   90.00
#
_symmetry.space_group_name_H-M   'P 1'
#
loop_
_entity.id
_entity.type
_entity.pdbx_description
1 polymer ?
#
loop_
_entity_poly.entity_id
_entity_poly.type
_entity_poly.pdbx_seq_one_letter_code
_entity_poly.pdbx_strand_id
1 'polypeptide(L)'
;MSEARGGENSQELLISADSHVMEPPDLWATGVPAAFRDQAPRFPPHRVGEGFQKHPGGQDPHARIKEMGQDGVSAEVLYPTLGLPRCRKPASAPTTTG
;
A
#
# COMPACT_ATOMS: atom_id res chain seq x y z
N MET A 1 48.83 -10.42 9.43
CA MET A 1 48.51 -9.39 10.45
C MET A 1 47.05 -9.01 10.27
N SER A 2 46.26 -9.29 11.30
CA SER A 2 44.85 -8.91 11.45
C SER A 2 44.74 -7.39 11.62
N GLU A 3 43.74 -6.77 11.00
CA GLU A 3 43.11 -5.60 11.60
C GLU A 3 41.64 -5.94 11.85
N ALA A 4 41.38 -6.32 13.09
CA ALA A 4 40.07 -6.42 13.66
C ALA A 4 39.47 -5.01 13.74
N ARG A 5 38.43 -4.72 12.94
CA ARG A 5 37.49 -3.67 13.30
C ARG A 5 36.61 -4.20 14.42
N GLY A 6 36.84 -3.65 15.61
CA GLY A 6 36.06 -3.91 16.82
C GLY A 6 34.58 -3.59 16.62
N GLY A 7 33.75 -4.28 17.41
CA GLY A 7 32.31 -4.33 17.23
C GLY A 7 31.58 -3.03 17.57
N GLU A 8 30.60 -2.72 16.74
CA GLU A 8 29.26 -2.29 17.14
C GLU A 8 28.28 -2.99 16.20
N ASN A 9 27.20 -3.56 16.74
CA ASN A 9 26.09 -4.13 15.96
C ASN A 9 25.26 -3.00 15.33
N SER A 10 25.86 -2.16 14.50
CA SER A 10 25.10 -1.19 13.70
C SER A 10 24.49 -1.93 12.52
N GLN A 11 23.24 -2.36 12.69
CA GLN A 11 22.36 -2.64 11.57
C GLN A 11 22.49 -1.45 10.59
N GLU A 12 22.84 -1.73 9.34
CA GLU A 12 22.99 -0.69 8.32
C GLU A 12 21.64 0.03 8.14
N LEU A 13 21.65 1.36 8.09
CA LEU A 13 20.41 2.13 7.94
C LEU A 13 19.85 1.94 6.53
N LEU A 14 18.79 1.13 6.40
CA LEU A 14 18.08 0.87 5.14
C LEU A 14 16.76 1.65 5.09
N ILE A 15 16.59 2.51 4.10
CA ILE A 15 15.36 3.29 3.90
C ILE A 15 14.71 2.88 2.58
N SER A 16 13.46 2.42 2.64
CA SER A 16 12.67 2.13 1.45
C SER A 16 12.07 3.42 0.88
N ALA A 17 12.44 3.73 -0.36
CA ALA A 17 11.95 4.92 -1.07
C ALA A 17 10.57 4.72 -1.71
N ASP A 18 10.13 3.46 -1.86
CA ASP A 18 8.87 3.12 -2.53
C ASP A 18 8.18 1.98 -1.80
N SER A 19 7.09 2.30 -1.13
CA SER A 19 6.26 1.34 -0.43
C SER A 19 4.82 1.81 -0.44
N HIS A 20 3.88 0.88 -0.37
CA HIS A 20 2.46 1.20 -0.49
C HIS A 20 1.66 0.80 0.75
N VAL A 21 0.58 1.53 1.01
CA VAL A 21 -0.47 1.14 1.96
C VAL A 21 -1.71 0.68 1.19
N MET A 22 -2.34 -0.39 1.65
CA MET A 22 -3.59 -0.92 1.09
C MET A 22 -4.77 -0.28 1.83
N GLU A 23 -5.39 0.72 1.22
CA GLU A 23 -6.52 1.43 1.83
C GLU A 23 -7.72 0.49 2.07
N PRO A 24 -8.48 0.66 3.17
CA PRO A 24 -9.75 -0.05 3.34
C PRO A 24 -10.68 0.19 2.13
N PRO A 25 -11.35 -0.85 1.60
CA PRO A 25 -12.22 -0.70 0.42
C PRO A 25 -13.37 0.31 0.61
N ASP A 26 -13.77 0.54 1.85
CA ASP A 26 -14.84 1.44 2.28
C ASP A 26 -14.34 2.82 2.74
N LEU A 27 -13.03 3.10 2.66
CA LEU A 27 -12.41 4.35 3.12
C LEU A 27 -13.14 5.59 2.57
N TRP A 28 -13.39 5.62 1.25
CA TRP A 28 -14.08 6.75 0.63
C TRP A 28 -15.60 6.68 0.78
N ALA A 29 -16.18 5.48 0.85
CA ALA A 29 -17.62 5.33 1.07
C ALA A 29 -18.06 5.90 2.42
N THR A 30 -17.19 5.80 3.43
CA THR A 30 -17.42 6.28 4.80
C THR A 30 -16.85 7.68 5.04
N GLY A 31 -15.67 7.98 4.49
CA GLY A 31 -14.93 9.22 4.74
C GLY A 31 -15.38 10.44 3.93
N VAL A 32 -16.10 10.24 2.83
CA VAL A 32 -16.61 11.35 2.00
C VAL A 32 -17.91 11.93 2.60
N PRO A 33 -18.10 13.27 2.62
CA PRO A 33 -19.34 13.87 3.10
C PRO A 33 -20.58 13.31 2.39
N ALA A 34 -21.69 13.20 3.11
CA ALA A 34 -22.90 12.52 2.63
C ALA A 34 -23.36 12.99 1.24
N ALA A 35 -23.27 14.30 0.95
CA ALA A 35 -23.66 14.89 -0.32
C ALA A 35 -22.85 14.40 -1.54
N PHE A 36 -21.66 13.81 -1.31
CA PHE A 36 -20.75 13.38 -2.38
C PHE A 36 -20.52 11.85 -2.41
N ARG A 37 -21.21 11.07 -1.57
CA ARG A 37 -21.02 9.61 -1.48
C ARG A 37 -21.29 8.87 -2.78
N ASP A 38 -22.19 9.39 -3.61
CA ASP A 38 -22.50 8.79 -4.91
C ASP A 38 -21.36 8.97 -5.93
N GLN A 39 -20.48 9.94 -5.72
CA GLN A 39 -19.30 10.20 -6.55
C GLN A 39 -18.03 9.55 -5.98
N ALA A 40 -18.11 8.99 -4.76
CA ALA A 40 -16.97 8.37 -4.11
C ALA A 40 -16.48 7.15 -4.92
N PRO A 41 -15.17 6.98 -5.10
CA PRO A 41 -14.62 5.77 -5.69
C PRO A 41 -15.05 4.53 -4.91
N ARG A 42 -15.48 3.49 -5.61
CA ARG A 42 -15.82 2.18 -5.04
C ARG A 42 -14.81 1.14 -5.49
N PHE A 43 -14.33 0.35 -4.55
CA PHE A 43 -13.37 -0.71 -4.80
C PHE A 43 -14.00 -2.05 -4.40
N PRO A 44 -13.82 -3.11 -5.21
CA PRO A 44 -14.30 -4.44 -4.83
C PRO A 44 -13.61 -4.87 -3.53
N PRO A 45 -14.30 -5.59 -2.63
CA PRO A 45 -13.69 -6.09 -1.42
C PRO A 45 -12.53 -7.02 -1.75
N HIS A 46 -11.42 -6.85 -1.04
CA HIS A 46 -10.27 -7.74 -1.11
C HIS A 46 -10.64 -9.10 -0.51
N ARG A 47 -10.45 -10.19 -1.26
CA ARG A 47 -10.57 -11.54 -0.70
C ARG A 47 -9.26 -11.88 0.00
N VAL A 48 -9.28 -11.97 1.32
CA VAL A 48 -8.12 -12.38 2.14
C VAL A 48 -7.64 -13.74 1.64
N GLY A 49 -6.41 -13.77 1.07
CA GLY A 49 -5.81 -14.98 0.48
C GLY A 49 -5.63 -14.95 -1.04
N GLU A 50 -6.33 -14.07 -1.78
CA GLU A 50 -6.11 -13.84 -3.21
C GLU A 50 -5.18 -12.62 -3.43
N GLY A 51 -4.09 -12.78 -4.21
CA GLY A 51 -3.21 -11.67 -4.61
C GLY A 51 -2.10 -11.26 -3.61
N PHE A 52 -1.54 -10.04 -3.81
CA PHE A 52 -0.41 -9.45 -3.07
C PHE A 52 -0.73 -9.05 -1.61
N GLN A 53 -1.95 -9.30 -1.12
CA GLN A 53 -2.51 -8.76 0.14
C GLN A 53 -2.43 -9.76 1.32
N LYS A 54 -1.41 -10.62 1.34
CA LYS A 54 -1.28 -11.67 2.36
C LYS A 54 -0.70 -11.17 3.70
N HIS A 55 -0.06 -10.01 3.71
CA HIS A 55 0.63 -9.49 4.89
C HIS A 55 -0.22 -8.45 5.63
N PRO A 56 -0.43 -8.60 6.96
CA PRO A 56 -1.21 -7.65 7.75
C PRO A 56 -0.58 -6.24 7.76
N GLY A 57 0.74 -6.12 7.61
CA GLY A 57 1.42 -4.81 7.51
C GLY A 57 1.03 -3.96 6.30
N GLY A 58 0.30 -4.53 5.34
CA GLY A 58 -0.31 -3.76 4.25
C GLY A 58 -1.36 -2.75 4.73
N GLN A 59 -2.02 -3.00 5.86
CA GLN A 59 -3.09 -2.15 6.42
C GLN A 59 -2.88 -1.77 7.90
N ASP A 60 -2.28 -2.66 8.69
CA ASP A 60 -2.02 -2.43 10.11
C ASP A 60 -0.61 -1.83 10.33
N PRO A 61 -0.50 -0.58 10.82
CA PRO A 61 0.79 0.05 11.11
C PRO A 61 1.63 -0.73 12.11
N HIS A 62 1.01 -1.37 13.11
CA HIS A 62 1.76 -2.09 14.14
C HIS A 62 2.33 -3.40 13.61
N ALA A 63 1.59 -4.10 12.75
CA ALA A 63 2.11 -5.24 12.01
C ALA A 63 3.26 -4.81 11.08
N ARG A 64 3.10 -3.68 10.39
CA ARG A 64 4.12 -3.15 9.48
C ARG A 64 5.46 -2.89 10.15
N ILE A 65 5.47 -2.25 11.32
CA ILE A 65 6.72 -2.00 12.06
C ILE A 65 7.44 -3.31 12.43
N LYS A 66 6.68 -4.37 12.75
CA LYS A 66 7.27 -5.70 13.04
C LYS A 66 7.87 -6.33 11.79
N GLU A 67 7.17 -6.22 10.66
CA GLU A 67 7.64 -6.73 9.36
C GLU A 67 8.88 -5.96 8.88
N MET A 68 8.90 -4.61 8.99
CA MET A 68 10.08 -3.78 8.72
C MET A 68 11.30 -4.23 9.55
N GLY A 69 11.11 -4.57 10.82
CA GLY A 69 12.17 -5.08 11.68
C GLY A 69 12.68 -6.48 11.28
N GLN A 70 11.84 -7.30 10.66
CA GLN A 70 12.24 -8.60 10.11
C GLN A 70 13.02 -8.44 8.80
N ASP A 71 12.63 -7.47 7.97
CA ASP A 71 13.25 -7.18 6.67
C ASP A 71 14.52 -6.31 6.78
N GLY A 72 14.82 -5.79 7.96
CA GLY A 72 15.96 -4.89 8.20
C GLY A 72 15.74 -3.47 7.69
N VAL A 73 14.50 -3.09 7.39
CA VAL A 73 14.13 -1.75 6.92
C VAL A 73 13.95 -0.81 8.11
N SER A 74 14.71 0.27 8.12
CA SER A 74 14.69 1.30 9.17
C SER A 74 13.54 2.29 9.00
N ALA A 75 13.17 2.63 7.76
CA ALA A 75 12.09 3.56 7.45
C ALA A 75 11.54 3.35 6.03
N GLU A 76 10.30 3.76 5.77
CA GLU A 76 9.65 3.65 4.46
C GLU A 76 8.89 4.91 4.10
N VAL A 77 8.92 5.29 2.81
CA VAL A 77 7.99 6.27 2.24
C VAL A 77 6.75 5.52 1.76
N LEU A 78 5.58 5.93 2.24
CA LEU A 78 4.30 5.27 1.93
C LEU A 78 3.49 6.05 0.89
N TYR A 79 3.10 5.34 -0.18
CA TYR A 79 2.21 5.79 -1.23
C TYR A 79 0.84 5.11 -1.18
N PRO A 80 -0.23 5.77 -1.66
CA PRO A 80 -1.55 5.14 -1.78
C PRO A 80 -1.54 4.01 -2.81
N THR A 81 -2.46 3.05 -2.70
CA THR A 81 -2.64 2.00 -3.70
C THR A 81 -3.91 2.26 -4.52
N LEU A 82 -5.04 2.35 -3.83
CA LEU A 82 -6.36 2.53 -4.44
C LEU A 82 -6.58 3.98 -4.90
N GLY A 83 -5.95 4.95 -4.22
CA GLY A 83 -6.04 6.38 -4.55
C GLY A 83 -5.21 6.82 -5.76
N LEU A 84 -4.34 5.96 -6.30
CA LEU A 84 -3.55 6.31 -7.49
C LEU A 84 -4.41 6.35 -8.75
N PRO A 85 -4.16 7.30 -9.67
CA PRO A 85 -4.85 7.35 -10.95
C PRO A 85 -4.54 6.07 -11.71
N ARG A 86 -5.51 5.15 -11.78
CA ARG A 86 -5.41 4.03 -12.71
C ARG A 86 -5.44 4.61 -14.12
N CYS A 87 -4.55 4.14 -14.97
CA CYS A 87 -4.69 4.26 -16.42
C CYS A 87 -6.00 3.55 -16.83
N ARG A 88 -7.12 4.27 -16.74
CA ARG A 88 -8.41 3.80 -17.19
C ARG A 88 -8.36 3.89 -18.70
N LYS A 89 -8.22 2.74 -19.37
CA LYS A 89 -8.55 2.67 -20.80
C LYS A 89 -9.93 3.32 -20.97
N PRO A 90 -10.10 4.28 -21.89
CA PRO A 90 -11.41 4.83 -22.15
C PRO A 90 -12.36 3.66 -22.42
N ALA A 91 -13.53 3.67 -21.79
CA ALA A 91 -14.58 2.73 -22.14
C ALA A 91 -14.82 2.90 -23.65
N SER A 92 -14.73 1.82 -24.42
CA SER A 92 -15.14 1.83 -25.82
C SER A 92 -16.52 2.48 -25.89
N ALA A 93 -16.66 3.49 -26.74
CA ALA A 93 -17.94 4.16 -26.95
C ALA A 93 -19.03 3.10 -27.20
N PRO A 94 -20.27 3.31 -26.72
CA PRO A 94 -21.35 2.39 -27.03
C PRO A 94 -21.46 2.29 -28.55
N THR A 95 -21.23 1.08 -29.08
CA THR A 95 -21.53 0.76 -30.48
C THR A 95 -23.03 0.96 -30.64
N THR A 96 -23.45 2.10 -31.17
CA THR A 96 -24.79 2.25 -31.72
C THR A 96 -24.86 1.32 -32.92
N THR A 97 -25.56 0.20 -32.74
CA THR A 97 -25.98 -0.70 -33.81
C THR A 97 -26.70 0.09 -34.89
N GLY A 98 -26.26 -0.10 -36.14
CA GLY A 98 -27.08 0.08 -37.34
C GLY A 98 -27.54 -1.27 -37.85
#